data_AF-X1G7X7-F1
#
_entry.id   AF-X1G7X7-F1
#
_cell.length_a   1.000
_cell.length_b   1.000
_cell.length_c   1.000
_cell.angle_alpha   90.00
_cell.angle_beta   90.00
_cell.angle_gamma   90.00
#
_symmetry.space_group_name_H-M   'P 1'
#
loop_
_entity.id
_entity.type
_entity.pdbx_description
1 polymer ?
#
loop_
_entity_poly.entity_id
_entity_poly.type
_entity_poly.pdbx_seq_one_letter_code
_entity_poly.pdbx_strand_id
1 'polypeptide(L)' 'MSGDGEREYIRMMKETAKAMWGPEAAEKFSDHIERTAAAVYAVSNYPLEPDIEPVTRMRPGGR' A
#
# COMPACT_ATOMS: atom_id res chain seq x y z
N MET A 1 -9.22 8.69 -16.08
CA MET A 1 -7.77 8.92 -15.83
C MET A 1 -7.25 8.10 -14.63
N SER A 2 -7.93 7.04 -14.18
CA SER A 2 -7.58 6.28 -12.97
C SER A 2 -6.54 5.16 -13.19
N GLY A 3 -6.45 4.60 -14.40
CA GLY A 3 -5.54 3.47 -14.68
C GLY A 3 -4.05 3.82 -14.80
N ASP A 4 -3.70 5.09 -15.01
CA ASP A 4 -2.29 5.49 -15.18
C ASP A 4 -1.60 5.72 -13.83
N GLY A 5 -2.32 6.21 -12.83
CA GLY A 5 -1.79 6.42 -11.48
C GLY A 5 -1.54 5.12 -10.73
N GLU A 6 -2.45 4.13 -10.85
CA GLU A 6 -2.29 2.81 -10.23
C GLU A 6 -1.05 2.08 -10.77
N ARG A 7 -0.89 2.08 -12.10
CA ARG A 7 0.26 1.44 -12.76
C ARG A 7 1.58 2.09 -12.35
N GLU A 8 1.60 3.41 -12.24
CA GLU A 8 2.79 4.14 -11.79
C GLU A 8 3.13 3.84 -10.33
N TYR A 9 2.11 3.77 -9.46
CA TYR A 9 2.29 3.40 -8.06
C TYR A 9 2.82 1.98 -7.90
N ILE A 10 2.26 1.00 -8.62
CA ILE A 10 2.75 -0.38 -8.64
C ILE A 10 4.21 -0.44 -9.09
N ARG A 11 4.56 0.29 -10.16
CA ARG A 11 5.94 0.36 -10.67
C ARG A 11 6.89 0.89 -9.60
N MET A 12 6.53 1.99 -8.95
CA MET A 12 7.31 2.57 -7.86
C MET A 12 7.55 1.56 -6.73
N MET A 13 6.49 0.86 -6.29
CA MET A 13 6.60 -0.14 -5.21
C MET A 13 7.52 -1.31 -5.57
N LYS A 14 7.49 -1.79 -6.82
CA LYS A 14 8.41 -2.84 -7.29
C LYS A 14 9.86 -2.36 -7.30
N GLU A 15 10.12 -1.13 -7.72
CA GLU A 15 11.47 -0.55 -7.68
C GLU A 15 11.96 -0.30 -6.25
N THR A 16 11.09 0.16 -5.35
CA THR A 16 11.41 0.29 -3.92
C THR A 16 11.74 -1.08 -3.31
N ALA A 17 10.96 -2.12 -3.60
CA ALA A 17 11.23 -3.46 -3.12
C ALA A 17 12.60 -3.98 -3.61
N LYS A 18 12.93 -3.76 -4.90
CA LYS A 18 14.27 -4.10 -5.44
C LYS A 18 15.39 -3.36 -4.71
N ALA A 19 15.20 -2.08 -4.42
CA ALA A 19 16.19 -1.26 -3.73
C ALA A 19 16.40 -1.70 -2.26
N MET A 20 15.33 -2.08 -1.55
CA MET A 20 15.40 -2.45 -0.14
C MET A 20 15.80 -3.90 0.11
N TRP A 21 15.29 -4.83 -0.70
CA TRP A 21 15.42 -6.27 -0.46
C TRP A 21 16.39 -6.95 -1.43
N GLY A 22 16.85 -6.23 -2.46
CA GLY A 22 17.61 -6.76 -3.56
C GLY A 22 16.73 -7.38 -4.65
N PRO A 23 17.28 -7.55 -5.87
CA PRO A 23 16.50 -7.96 -7.04
C PRO A 23 15.92 -9.37 -6.92
N GLU A 24 16.66 -10.31 -6.32
CA GLU A 24 16.21 -11.72 -6.19
C GLU A 24 15.00 -11.85 -5.25
N ALA A 25 15.05 -11.20 -4.09
CA ALA A 25 13.94 -11.21 -3.14
C ALA A 25 12.73 -10.44 -3.68
N ALA A 26 12.95 -9.28 -4.32
CA ALA A 26 11.87 -8.52 -4.93
C ALA A 26 11.16 -9.29 -6.05
N GLU A 27 11.91 -10.04 -6.87
CA GLU A 27 11.33 -10.87 -7.92
C GLU A 27 10.52 -12.03 -7.35
N LYS A 28 11.04 -12.71 -6.33
CA LYS A 28 10.32 -13.79 -5.62
C LYS A 28 8.95 -13.35 -5.09
N PHE A 29 8.82 -12.08 -4.71
CA PHE A 29 7.57 -11.51 -4.19
C PHE A 29 6.87 -10.55 -5.16
N SER A 30 7.28 -10.51 -6.44
CA SER A 30 6.82 -9.52 -7.43
C SER A 30 5.29 -9.47 -7.56
N ASP A 31 4.66 -10.65 -7.68
CA ASP A 31 3.20 -10.78 -7.76
C ASP A 31 2.49 -10.31 -6.49
N HIS A 32 3.09 -10.58 -5.32
CA HIS A 32 2.54 -10.17 -4.04
C HIS A 32 2.63 -8.65 -3.86
N ILE A 33 3.76 -8.06 -4.22
CA ILE A 33 3.98 -6.61 -4.22
C ILE A 33 2.95 -5.93 -5.12
N GLU A 34 2.76 -6.44 -6.33
CA GLU A 34 1.83 -5.88 -7.31
C GLU A 34 0.38 -5.89 -6.82
N ARG A 35 -0.11 -7.05 -6.35
CA ARG A 35 -1.48 -7.17 -5.82
C ARG A 35 -1.71 -6.32 -4.58
N THR A 36 -0.71 -6.25 -3.69
CA THR A 36 -0.81 -5.44 -2.47
C THR A 36 -0.80 -3.95 -2.81
N ALA A 37 0.07 -3.51 -3.71
CA ALA A 37 0.12 -2.11 -4.16
C ALA A 37 -1.18 -1.68 -4.85
N ALA A 38 -1.77 -2.54 -5.68
CA ALA A 38 -3.09 -2.30 -6.29
C ALA A 38 -4.19 -2.11 -5.22
N ALA A 39 -4.22 -3.01 -4.22
CA ALA A 39 -5.19 -2.93 -3.13
C ALA A 39 -5.01 -1.66 -2.28
N VAL A 40 -3.78 -1.30 -1.94
CA VAL A 40 -3.46 -0.06 -1.21
C VAL A 40 -3.87 1.16 -2.02
N TYR A 41 -3.56 1.20 -3.32
CA TYR A 41 -3.95 2.30 -4.19
C TYR A 41 -5.48 2.46 -4.22
N ALA A 42 -6.22 1.37 -4.38
CA ALA A 42 -7.67 1.39 -4.38
C ALA A 42 -8.25 1.93 -3.06
N VAL A 43 -7.76 1.47 -1.91
CA VAL A 43 -8.23 1.92 -0.59
C VAL A 43 -7.81 3.36 -0.29
N SER A 44 -6.62 3.78 -0.72
CA SER A 44 -6.11 5.14 -0.51
C SER A 44 -6.90 6.22 -1.26
N ASN A 45 -7.59 5.84 -2.34
CA ASN A 45 -8.45 6.73 -3.11
C ASN A 45 -9.89 6.76 -2.56
N TYR A 46 -10.18 6.00 -1.49
CA TYR A 46 -11.46 6.10 -0.81
C TYR A 46 -11.48 7.35 0.07
N PRO A 47 -12.51 8.20 0.01
CA PRO A 47 -12.60 9.39 0.84
C PRO A 47 -12.66 8.98 2.32
N LEU A 48 -11.71 9.48 3.11
CA LEU A 48 -11.76 9.41 4.56
C LEU A 48 -12.52 10.63 5.05
N GLU A 49 -13.76 10.43 5.51
CA GLU A 49 -14.50 11.49 6.15
C GLU A 49 -13.93 11.74 7.56
N PRO A 50 -13.82 13.00 8.02
CA PRO A 50 -13.17 13.34 9.29
C PRO A 50 -13.79 12.68 10.53
N ASP A 51 -15.04 12.20 10.42
CA ASP A 51 -15.82 11.53 11.45
C ASP A 51 -15.74 9.99 11.36
N ILE A 52 -15.08 9.44 10.35
CA ILE A 52 -14.81 8.00 10.26
C ILE A 52 -13.70 7.64 11.24
N GLU A 53 -14.14 7.14 12.38
CA GLU A 53 -13.28 6.63 13.43
C GLU A 53 -12.60 5.32 13.01
N PRO A 54 -11.32 5.10 13.38
CA PRO A 54 -10.65 3.85 13.12
C PRO A 54 -11.40 2.70 13.82
N VAL A 55 -11.52 1.56 13.10
CA VAL A 55 -12.23 0.35 13.59
C VAL A 55 -11.73 -0.10 14.96
N THR A 56 -10.44 0.12 15.25
CA THR A 56 -9.85 -0.11 16.56
C THR A 56 -9.33 1.21 17.13
N ARG A 57 -9.84 1.58 18.30
CA ARG A 57 -9.36 2.74 19.07
C ARG A 57 -8.22 2.33 19.99
N MET A 58 -7.19 3.17 20.08
CA MET A 58 -6.21 3.01 21.15
C MET A 58 -6.91 3.19 22.49
N ARG A 59 -6.77 2.23 23.40
CA ARG A 59 -7.22 2.41 24.78
C ARG A 59 -6.33 3.49 25.40
N PRO A 60 -6.90 4.54 26.01
CA PRO A 60 -6.10 5.45 26.82
C PRO A 60 -5.40 4.60 27.90
N GLY A 61 -4.08 4.78 28.02
CA GLY A 61 -3.24 3.94 28.86
C GLY A 61 -3.82 3.82 30.26
N GLY A 62 -4.10 2.58 30.69
CA GLY A 62 -4.52 2.29 32.05
C GLY A 62 -3.40 2.66 33.02
N ARG A 63 -3.64 3.69 33.82
CA ARG A 63 -3.08 3.88 35.16
C ARG A 63 -4.21 4.25 36.09
#